data_AF-A0A5R9FRM1-F1
#
_entry.id   AF-A0A5R9FRM1-F1
#
_cell.length_a   1.000
_cell.length_b   1.000
_cell.length_c   1.000
_cell.angle_alpha   90.00
_cell.angle_beta   90.00
_cell.angle_gamma   90.00
#
_symmetry.space_group_name_H-M   'P 1'
#
loop_
_entity.id
_entity.type
_entity.pdbx_description
1 polymer ?
#
loop_
_entity_poly.entity_id
_entity_poly.type
_entity_poly.pdbx_seq_one_letter_code
_entity_poly.pdbx_strand_id
1 'polypeptide(L)'
;MPEHPTVEAVLPKPVAAMRDDLLEATGQTADIRRTSPLHYLLRLASERVELTVTWRRNHRGTWKWSTSTLTVDGTPRELARDFDDFVRIWNDPDVLSRPGGRSELPELTPVSDETQLPDRVRQTLDNTRDTARRKDTDSNINAFAAATDSGYTIQLSGPKGTLHIHYTPSRRTPGSWALAPRHPFRMYDTNGMDRTSKFGGDLSTAMADMFGLSAAPAVPGQTGHTRQASVTNSVQVRRHTVIRV
;
A
#
# COMPACT_ATOMS: atom_id res chain seq x y z
N MET A 1 -12.08 45.75 -17.67
CA MET A 1 -11.46 44.95 -16.59
C MET A 1 -12.59 44.33 -15.81
N PRO A 2 -12.80 43.00 -15.85
CA PRO A 2 -13.88 42.39 -15.10
C PRO A 2 -13.42 42.15 -13.67
N GLU A 3 -14.08 42.84 -12.75
CA GLU A 3 -14.02 42.65 -11.32
C GLU A 3 -14.40 41.19 -11.01
N HIS A 4 -13.50 40.46 -10.35
CA HIS A 4 -13.79 39.12 -9.88
C HIS A 4 -14.71 39.21 -8.66
N PRO A 5 -15.92 38.65 -8.69
CA PRO A 5 -16.76 38.60 -7.50
C PRO A 5 -16.12 37.66 -6.47
N THR A 6 -15.71 38.23 -5.34
CA THR A 6 -15.31 37.55 -4.11
C THR A 6 -16.53 36.90 -3.46
N VAL A 7 -17.10 35.90 -4.11
CA VAL A 7 -17.96 34.94 -3.42
C VAL A 7 -17.01 34.03 -2.67
N GLU A 8 -17.03 34.06 -1.33
CA GLU A 8 -16.50 32.97 -0.52
C GLU A 8 -17.21 31.68 -0.95
N ALA A 9 -16.68 31.04 -1.98
CA ALA A 9 -17.22 29.81 -2.50
C ALA A 9 -16.99 28.76 -1.43
N VAL A 10 -18.06 28.35 -0.75
CA VAL A 10 -18.03 27.26 0.22
C VAL A 10 -17.33 26.08 -0.43
N LEU A 11 -16.12 25.78 0.07
CA LEU A 11 -15.30 24.73 -0.49
C LEU A 11 -15.99 23.38 -0.27
N PRO A 12 -15.90 22.45 -1.24
CA PRO A 12 -16.34 21.08 -0.98
C PRO A 12 -15.61 20.51 0.24
N LYS A 13 -16.34 19.81 1.11
CA LYS A 13 -15.78 19.17 2.32
C LYS A 13 -14.41 18.49 2.13
N PRO A 14 -14.19 17.64 1.11
CA PRO A 14 -12.88 16.99 0.96
C PRO A 14 -11.76 17.94 0.52
N VAL A 15 -12.08 19.03 -0.18
CA VAL A 15 -11.09 20.06 -0.55
C VAL A 15 -10.73 20.91 0.66
N ALA A 16 -11.73 21.26 1.50
CA ALA A 16 -11.50 21.95 2.76
C ALA A 16 -10.68 21.09 3.74
N ALA A 17 -11.02 19.80 3.90
CA ALA A 17 -10.27 18.88 4.76
C ALA A 17 -8.80 18.78 4.35
N MET A 18 -8.51 18.57 3.05
CA MET A 18 -7.11 18.52 2.58
C MET A 18 -6.36 19.84 2.82
N ARG A 19 -7.02 21.00 2.69
CA ARG A 19 -6.42 22.29 3.01
C ARG A 19 -6.04 22.38 4.48
N ASP A 20 -6.95 21.97 5.35
CA ASP A 20 -6.78 22.04 6.80
C ASP A 20 -5.68 21.05 7.24
N ASP A 21 -5.68 19.83 6.70
CA ASP A 21 -4.62 18.83 6.91
C ASP A 21 -3.24 19.38 6.49
N LEU A 22 -3.16 20.04 5.32
CA LEU A 22 -1.92 20.65 4.84
C LEU A 22 -1.48 21.82 5.73
N LEU A 23 -2.41 22.67 6.18
CA LEU A 23 -2.10 23.76 7.09
C LEU A 23 -1.56 23.23 8.43
N GLU A 24 -2.19 22.20 8.99
CA GLU A 24 -1.75 21.56 10.22
C GLU A 24 -0.35 20.96 10.08
N ALA A 25 -0.09 20.24 8.98
CA ALA A 25 1.16 19.52 8.81
C ALA A 25 2.34 20.39 8.36
N THR A 26 2.08 21.49 7.66
CA THR A 26 3.14 22.33 7.03
C THR A 26 3.23 23.74 7.61
N GLY A 27 2.24 24.16 8.41
CA GLY A 27 2.09 25.53 8.88
C GLY A 27 1.71 26.53 7.78
N GLN A 28 1.49 26.07 6.54
CA GLN A 28 1.20 26.91 5.39
C GLN A 28 -0.19 26.63 4.82
N THR A 29 -0.94 27.69 4.52
CA THR A 29 -2.23 27.54 3.85
C THR A 29 -2.01 27.37 2.35
N ALA A 30 -2.54 26.29 1.78
CA ALA A 30 -2.49 26.07 0.34
C ALA A 30 -3.38 27.08 -0.42
N ASP A 31 -2.87 27.59 -1.55
CA ASP A 31 -3.65 28.39 -2.51
C ASP A 31 -4.67 27.48 -3.20
N ILE A 32 -5.95 27.84 -3.13
CA ILE A 32 -7.03 27.08 -3.73
C ILE A 32 -7.65 27.91 -4.84
N ARG A 33 -7.57 27.37 -6.06
CA ARG A 33 -8.17 27.97 -7.24
C ARG A 33 -9.25 27.07 -7.79
N ARG A 34 -10.45 27.63 -7.95
CA ARG A 34 -11.52 26.99 -8.70
C ARG A 34 -11.26 27.21 -10.19
N THR A 35 -10.74 26.20 -10.88
CA THR A 35 -10.44 26.27 -12.32
C THR A 35 -11.68 26.01 -13.18
N SER A 36 -12.67 25.28 -12.65
CA SER A 36 -13.98 25.11 -13.27
C SER A 36 -15.05 24.81 -12.22
N PRO A 37 -16.35 24.78 -12.57
CA PRO A 37 -17.39 24.38 -11.63
C PRO A 37 -17.19 23.00 -10.99
N LEU A 38 -16.47 22.11 -11.68
CA LEU A 38 -16.23 20.73 -11.29
C LEU A 38 -14.75 20.45 -10.97
N HIS A 39 -13.88 21.47 -11.00
CA HIS A 39 -12.44 21.33 -10.77
C HIS A 39 -11.92 22.34 -9.77
N TYR A 40 -11.18 21.83 -8.78
CA TYR A 40 -10.38 22.63 -7.86
C TYR A 40 -8.92 22.25 -8.00
N LEU A 41 -8.06 23.26 -8.01
CA LEU A 41 -6.62 23.13 -7.95
C LEU A 41 -6.18 23.65 -6.59
N LEU A 42 -5.47 22.82 -5.83
CA LEU A 42 -4.85 23.18 -4.59
C LEU A 42 -3.34 23.19 -4.83
N ARG A 43 -2.68 24.30 -4.51
CA ARG A 43 -1.25 24.49 -4.69
C ARG A 43 -0.64 24.90 -3.36
N LEU A 44 0.36 24.15 -2.90
CA LEU A 44 1.15 24.47 -1.73
C LEU A 44 2.61 24.54 -2.16
N ALA A 45 3.28 25.65 -1.90
CA ALA A 45 4.65 25.86 -2.37
C ALA A 45 5.49 26.53 -1.28
N SER A 46 6.67 25.97 -1.04
CA SER A 46 7.77 26.57 -0.30
C SER A 46 8.88 26.98 -1.28
N GLU A 47 10.03 27.40 -0.76
CA GLU A 47 11.21 27.73 -1.56
C GLU A 47 11.71 26.53 -2.38
N ARG A 48 11.61 25.31 -1.83
CA ARG A 48 12.16 24.10 -2.43
C ARG A 48 11.12 23.08 -2.85
N VAL A 49 9.97 23.02 -2.18
CA VAL A 49 8.96 21.98 -2.41
C VAL A 49 7.67 22.60 -2.93
N GLU A 50 7.15 22.07 -4.04
CA GLU A 50 5.83 22.47 -4.55
C GLU A 50 4.95 21.24 -4.75
N LEU A 51 3.80 21.25 -4.08
CA LEU A 51 2.73 20.28 -4.22
C LEU A 51 1.56 20.93 -4.95
N THR A 52 1.11 20.29 -6.02
CA THR A 52 -0.14 20.63 -6.70
C THR A 52 -1.08 19.43 -6.64
N VAL A 53 -2.31 19.63 -6.18
CA VAL A 53 -3.36 18.61 -6.08
C VAL A 53 -4.59 19.08 -6.86
N THR A 54 -5.04 18.28 -7.80
CA THR A 54 -6.25 18.54 -8.58
C THR A 54 -7.38 17.65 -8.09
N TRP A 55 -8.51 18.28 -7.80
CA TRP A 55 -9.76 17.63 -7.43
C TRP A 55 -10.77 17.78 -8.56
N ARG A 56 -11.42 16.67 -8.93
CA ARG A 56 -12.54 16.68 -9.87
C ARG A 56 -13.81 16.11 -9.28
N ARG A 57 -14.94 16.68 -9.67
CA ARG A 57 -16.25 16.10 -9.39
C ARG A 57 -16.61 15.10 -10.48
N ASN A 58 -16.99 13.87 -10.09
CA ASN A 58 -17.44 12.86 -11.04
C ASN A 58 -18.94 13.00 -11.37
N HIS A 59 -19.42 12.19 -12.32
CA HIS A 59 -20.82 12.18 -12.77
C HIS A 59 -21.84 11.86 -11.66
N ARG A 60 -21.40 11.22 -10.56
CA ARG A 60 -22.23 10.93 -9.38
C ARG A 60 -22.23 12.06 -8.36
N GLY A 61 -21.60 13.20 -8.69
CA GLY A 61 -21.52 14.37 -7.81
C GLY A 61 -20.49 14.25 -6.68
N THR A 62 -19.67 13.20 -6.65
CA THR A 62 -18.62 13.01 -5.62
C THR A 62 -17.29 13.59 -6.08
N TRP A 63 -16.57 14.22 -5.16
CA TRP A 63 -15.25 14.78 -5.41
C TRP A 63 -14.18 13.71 -5.25
N LYS A 64 -13.26 13.64 -6.21
CA LYS A 64 -12.12 12.74 -6.20
C LYS A 64 -10.86 13.50 -6.54
N TRP A 65 -9.78 13.14 -5.86
CA TRP A 65 -8.43 13.45 -6.28
C TRP A 65 -8.22 12.89 -7.70
N SER A 66 -7.89 13.73 -8.68
CA SER A 66 -7.61 13.29 -10.06
C SER A 66 -6.13 13.09 -10.32
N THR A 67 -5.34 14.09 -9.97
CA THR A 67 -3.91 14.19 -10.32
C THR A 67 -3.22 15.06 -9.29
N SER A 68 -1.95 14.81 -9.08
CA SER A 68 -1.11 15.67 -8.26
C SER A 68 0.33 15.61 -8.75
N THR A 69 1.09 16.64 -8.44
CA THR A 69 2.51 16.73 -8.80
C THR A 69 3.25 17.26 -7.58
N LEU A 70 4.36 16.60 -7.25
CA LEU A 70 5.31 17.06 -6.26
C LEU A 70 6.59 17.42 -7.00
N THR A 71 7.11 18.63 -6.78
CA THR A 71 8.40 19.07 -7.29
C THR A 71 9.30 19.42 -6.12
N VAL A 72 10.57 19.03 -6.22
CA VAL A 72 11.62 19.42 -5.27
C VAL A 72 12.74 20.08 -6.08
N ASP A 73 13.05 21.34 -5.77
CA ASP A 73 14.00 22.19 -6.50
C ASP A 73 13.71 22.23 -8.01
N GLY A 74 12.42 22.36 -8.36
CA GLY A 74 11.95 22.38 -9.76
C GLY A 74 11.99 21.03 -10.48
N THR A 75 12.51 19.97 -9.84
CA THR A 75 12.54 18.62 -10.42
C THR A 75 11.26 17.87 -10.06
N PRO A 76 10.47 17.38 -11.04
CA PRO A 76 9.32 16.54 -10.78
C PRO A 76 9.73 15.28 -10.03
N ARG A 77 8.98 14.97 -8.98
CA ARG A 77 9.14 13.77 -8.17
C ARG A 77 7.89 12.91 -8.25
N GLU A 78 8.08 11.62 -8.03
CA GLU A 78 6.95 10.73 -7.78
C GLU A 78 6.16 11.29 -6.59
N LEU A 79 4.84 11.24 -6.69
CA LEU A 79 3.98 11.60 -5.58
C LEU A 79 4.40 10.81 -4.36
N ALA A 80 4.63 11.53 -3.26
CA ALA A 80 4.79 10.89 -1.97
C ALA A 80 3.64 9.89 -1.78
N ARG A 81 4.00 8.67 -1.37
CA ARG A 81 3.11 7.49 -1.49
C ARG A 81 1.85 7.62 -0.63
N ASP A 82 1.94 8.47 0.38
CA ASP A 82 0.87 8.90 1.25
C ASP A 82 1.15 10.33 1.74
N PHE A 83 0.22 10.86 2.52
CA PHE A 83 0.31 12.20 3.08
C PHE A 83 1.50 12.35 4.04
N ASP A 84 1.81 11.32 4.82
CA ASP A 84 2.91 11.35 5.80
C ASP A 84 4.26 11.45 5.11
N ASP A 85 4.45 10.73 4.00
CA ASP A 85 5.64 10.83 3.16
C ASP A 85 5.77 12.22 2.51
N PHE A 86 4.65 12.84 2.14
CA PHE A 86 4.67 14.23 1.67
C PHE A 86 5.15 15.17 2.78
N VAL A 87 4.60 15.04 3.99
CA VAL A 87 4.97 15.88 5.14
C VAL A 87 6.45 15.68 5.50
N ARG A 88 6.96 14.45 5.38
CA ARG A 88 8.38 14.15 5.56
C ARG A 88 9.25 14.88 4.52
N ILE A 89 8.92 14.80 3.24
CA ILE A 89 9.65 15.50 2.17
C ILE A 89 9.51 17.03 2.32
N TRP A 90 8.36 17.51 2.77
CA TRP A 90 8.11 18.93 3.01
C TRP A 90 9.03 19.48 4.10
N ASN A 91 9.19 18.75 5.21
CA ASN A 91 10.03 19.16 6.34
C ASN A 91 11.53 18.90 6.08
N ASP A 92 11.88 17.89 5.28
CA ASP A 92 13.25 17.59 4.88
C ASP A 92 13.32 17.26 3.37
N PRO A 93 13.47 18.28 2.50
CA PRO A 93 13.49 18.09 1.05
C PRO A 93 14.67 17.23 0.56
N ASP A 94 15.76 17.21 1.33
CA ASP A 94 16.95 16.42 1.04
C ASP A 94 16.85 15.00 1.58
N VAL A 95 15.73 14.63 2.24
CA VAL A 95 15.53 13.30 2.82
C VAL A 95 15.84 12.25 1.76
N LEU A 96 15.33 12.38 0.54
CA LEU A 96 15.51 11.39 -0.53
C LEU A 96 16.93 11.34 -1.13
N SER A 97 17.75 12.37 -0.90
CA SER A 97 19.12 12.49 -1.43
C SER A 97 20.16 11.84 -0.50
N ARG A 98 19.83 11.62 0.78
CA ARG A 98 20.74 10.98 1.75
C ARG A 98 20.85 9.48 1.47
N PRO A 99 22.03 8.85 1.68
CA PRO A 99 22.07 7.42 1.94
C PRO A 99 21.25 7.14 3.20
N GLY A 100 20.19 6.31 3.10
CA GLY A 100 19.16 6.16 4.16
C GLY A 100 17.90 7.03 3.96
N GLY A 101 17.93 7.93 2.99
CA GLY A 101 16.80 8.72 2.52
C GLY A 101 15.74 7.98 1.72
N ARG A 102 16.18 6.83 1.21
CA ARG A 102 15.41 5.81 0.52
C ARG A 102 14.76 4.97 1.61
N SER A 103 13.46 4.66 1.51
CA SER A 103 12.70 3.86 2.48
C SER A 103 13.60 2.81 3.14
N GLU A 104 14.10 3.10 4.34
CA GLU A 104 14.90 2.13 5.05
C GLU A 104 13.96 0.97 5.35
N LEU A 105 14.36 -0.24 4.96
CA LEU A 105 13.65 -1.45 5.33
C LEU A 105 13.50 -1.38 6.86
N PRO A 106 12.27 -1.22 7.40
CA PRO A 106 12.14 -0.98 8.82
C PRO A 106 12.71 -2.19 9.57
N GLU A 107 13.61 -1.92 10.51
CA GLU A 107 14.23 -2.98 11.30
C GLU A 107 13.16 -3.62 12.19
N LEU A 108 12.79 -4.84 11.86
CA LEU A 108 11.79 -5.60 12.60
C LEU A 108 12.47 -6.57 13.54
N THR A 109 12.16 -6.48 14.83
CA THR A 109 12.61 -7.45 15.82
C THR A 109 11.69 -8.68 15.77
N PRO A 110 12.23 -9.89 15.56
CA PRO A 110 11.44 -11.11 15.61
C PRO A 110 10.76 -11.29 16.96
N VAL A 111 9.52 -11.77 16.96
CA VAL A 111 8.83 -12.17 18.19
C VAL A 111 9.57 -13.35 18.82
N SER A 112 9.88 -13.23 20.12
CA SER A 112 10.66 -14.24 20.84
C SER A 112 9.90 -15.55 21.08
N ASP A 113 8.57 -15.49 21.19
CA ASP A 113 7.68 -16.63 21.39
C ASP A 113 6.52 -16.62 20.39
N GLU A 114 6.62 -17.42 19.34
CA GLU A 114 5.63 -17.52 18.28
C GLU A 114 4.32 -18.19 18.72
N THR A 115 4.30 -18.88 19.87
CA THR A 115 3.07 -19.51 20.40
C THR A 115 2.04 -18.47 20.83
N GLN A 116 2.50 -17.27 21.17
CA GLN A 116 1.66 -16.13 21.55
C GLN A 116 1.11 -15.35 20.36
N LEU A 117 1.54 -15.68 19.13
CA LEU A 117 0.99 -15.04 17.93
C LEU A 117 -0.50 -15.34 17.81
N PRO A 118 -1.32 -14.37 17.38
CA PRO A 118 -2.70 -14.64 17.04
C PRO A 118 -2.82 -15.70 15.95
N ASP A 119 -3.84 -16.56 16.04
CA ASP A 119 -3.97 -17.74 15.17
C ASP A 119 -3.85 -17.41 13.68
N ARG A 120 -4.44 -16.31 13.22
CA ARG A 120 -4.34 -15.89 11.82
C ARG A 120 -2.92 -15.48 11.40
N VAL A 121 -2.19 -14.82 12.29
CA VAL A 121 -0.80 -14.41 12.03
C VAL A 121 0.08 -15.66 12.00
N ARG A 122 -0.07 -16.54 13.00
CA ARG A 122 0.64 -17.83 13.09
C ARG A 122 0.40 -18.68 11.84
N GLN A 123 -0.86 -18.89 11.47
CA GLN A 123 -1.24 -19.65 10.27
C GLN A 123 -0.65 -19.05 8.98
N THR A 124 -0.61 -17.72 8.86
CA THR A 124 0.01 -17.08 7.69
C THR A 124 1.52 -17.29 7.67
N LEU A 125 2.18 -17.16 8.83
CA LEU A 125 3.62 -17.39 8.97
C LEU A 125 3.98 -18.84 8.59
N ASP A 126 3.24 -19.81 9.13
CA ASP A 126 3.43 -21.24 8.85
C ASP A 126 3.24 -21.54 7.36
N ASN A 127 2.13 -21.06 6.77
CA ASN A 127 1.88 -21.23 5.33
C ASN A 127 2.99 -20.60 4.46
N THR A 128 3.52 -19.46 4.89
CA THR A 128 4.59 -18.75 4.18
C THR A 128 5.90 -19.54 4.26
N ARG A 129 6.25 -20.06 5.43
CA ARG A 129 7.42 -20.94 5.65
C ARG A 129 7.30 -22.24 4.88
N ASP A 130 6.14 -22.86 4.88
CA ASP A 130 5.88 -24.09 4.11
C ASP A 130 5.99 -23.84 2.61
N THR A 131 5.49 -22.69 2.13
CA THR A 131 5.63 -22.31 0.72
C THR A 131 7.09 -22.06 0.37
N ALA A 132 7.83 -21.34 1.21
CA ALA A 132 9.27 -21.13 1.06
C ALA A 132 10.00 -22.47 0.97
N ARG A 133 9.83 -23.37 1.95
CA ARG A 133 10.46 -24.71 1.96
C ARG A 133 10.17 -25.54 0.71
N ARG A 134 8.96 -25.44 0.14
CA ARG A 134 8.56 -26.21 -1.05
C ARG A 134 9.09 -25.63 -2.36
N LYS A 135 9.30 -24.31 -2.42
CA LYS A 135 9.61 -23.57 -3.65
C LYS A 135 11.05 -23.10 -3.73
N ASP A 136 11.73 -23.04 -2.60
CA ASP A 136 13.09 -22.60 -2.49
C ASP A 136 14.02 -23.81 -2.36
N THR A 137 14.53 -24.27 -3.50
CA THR A 137 15.56 -25.32 -3.54
C THR A 137 16.90 -24.86 -2.95
N ASP A 138 17.11 -23.55 -2.76
CA ASP A 138 18.39 -22.95 -2.32
C ASP A 138 18.35 -22.27 -0.93
N SER A 139 17.27 -22.44 -0.16
CA SER A 139 17.15 -22.00 1.25
C SER A 139 17.40 -20.50 1.54
N ASN A 140 17.23 -19.62 0.55
CA ASN A 140 17.48 -18.19 0.67
C ASN A 140 16.25 -17.36 1.10
N ILE A 141 15.09 -17.99 1.29
CA ILE A 141 13.87 -17.33 1.75
C ILE A 141 13.65 -17.56 3.25
N ASN A 142 13.78 -16.49 4.04
CA ASN A 142 13.52 -16.50 5.47
C ASN A 142 12.21 -15.77 5.81
N ALA A 143 11.43 -16.31 6.74
CA ALA A 143 10.19 -15.70 7.21
C ALA A 143 10.09 -15.68 8.74
N PHE A 144 9.76 -14.51 9.30
CA PHE A 144 9.51 -14.34 10.73
C PHE A 144 8.36 -13.35 10.97
N ALA A 145 7.77 -13.40 12.17
CA ALA A 145 6.80 -12.41 12.62
C ALA A 145 7.45 -11.43 13.59
N ALA A 146 7.03 -10.17 13.54
CA ALA A 146 7.44 -9.09 14.43
C ALA A 146 6.20 -8.42 15.03
N ALA A 147 6.28 -8.07 16.30
CA ALA A 147 5.30 -7.20 16.94
C ALA A 147 5.62 -5.73 16.62
N THR A 148 4.58 -4.92 16.45
CA THR A 148 4.67 -3.48 16.17
C THR A 148 3.62 -2.75 17.00
N ASP A 149 3.74 -1.44 17.17
CA ASP A 149 2.81 -0.66 17.99
C ASP A 149 1.34 -0.76 17.54
N SER A 150 1.12 -1.04 16.25
CA SER A 150 -0.23 -1.11 15.65
C SER A 150 -0.71 -2.55 15.38
N GLY A 151 0.11 -3.56 15.66
CA GLY A 151 -0.22 -4.96 15.41
C GLY A 151 0.98 -5.85 15.11
N TYR A 152 0.84 -6.75 14.14
CA TYR A 152 1.90 -7.69 13.77
C TYR A 152 2.32 -7.49 12.31
N THR A 153 3.60 -7.70 12.04
CA THR A 153 4.12 -7.74 10.67
C THR A 153 4.82 -9.07 10.43
N ILE A 154 4.48 -9.75 9.34
CA ILE A 154 5.25 -10.90 8.87
C ILE A 154 6.24 -10.39 7.83
N GLN A 155 7.53 -10.61 8.07
CA GLN A 155 8.59 -10.30 7.12
C GLN A 155 9.00 -11.58 6.39
N LEU A 156 9.03 -11.51 5.06
CA LEU A 156 9.58 -12.52 4.17
C LEU A 156 10.76 -11.91 3.43
N SER A 157 11.97 -12.38 3.69
CA SER A 157 13.20 -11.89 3.05
C SER A 157 13.72 -12.92 2.08
N GLY A 158 14.13 -12.51 0.88
CA GLY A 158 14.66 -13.41 -0.14
C GLY A 158 15.56 -12.68 -1.14
N PRO A 159 16.08 -13.38 -2.17
CA PRO A 159 17.04 -12.82 -3.11
C PRO A 159 16.46 -11.70 -4.00
N LYS A 160 15.13 -11.61 -4.11
CA LYS A 160 14.44 -10.57 -4.88
C LYS A 160 14.09 -9.31 -4.06
N GLY A 161 14.29 -9.36 -2.74
CA GLY A 161 13.92 -8.30 -1.82
C GLY A 161 13.18 -8.82 -0.59
N THR A 162 12.43 -7.94 0.04
CA THR A 162 11.74 -8.22 1.31
C THR A 162 10.27 -7.82 1.23
N LEU A 163 9.37 -8.72 1.62
CA LEU A 163 7.93 -8.47 1.69
C LEU A 163 7.48 -8.40 3.15
N HIS A 164 6.84 -7.30 3.53
CA HIS A 164 6.19 -7.11 4.82
C HIS A 164 4.68 -7.26 4.66
N ILE A 165 4.05 -8.12 5.46
CA ILE A 165 2.59 -8.32 5.48
C ILE A 165 2.07 -7.81 6.83
N HIS A 166 1.19 -6.81 6.81
CA HIS A 166 0.75 -6.10 8.00
C HIS A 166 -0.62 -6.59 8.49
N TYR A 167 -0.70 -6.90 9.77
CA TYR A 167 -1.90 -7.32 10.47
C TYR A 167 -2.27 -6.33 11.56
N THR A 168 -3.54 -5.94 11.60
CA THR A 168 -4.12 -5.09 12.64
C THR A 168 -5.29 -5.81 13.32
N PRO A 169 -5.64 -5.46 14.57
CA PRO A 169 -6.85 -5.95 15.21
C PRO A 169 -8.08 -5.65 14.35
N SER A 170 -8.93 -6.66 14.16
CA SER A 170 -10.15 -6.51 13.37
C SER A 170 -11.17 -5.65 14.11
N ARG A 171 -11.68 -4.61 13.44
CA ARG A 171 -12.76 -3.79 13.97
C ARG A 171 -14.13 -4.49 13.97
N ARG A 172 -14.28 -5.56 13.19
CA ARG A 172 -15.58 -6.25 13.00
C ARG A 172 -15.81 -7.38 13.98
N THR A 173 -14.75 -8.04 14.42
CA THR A 173 -14.84 -9.23 15.27
C THR A 173 -13.78 -9.11 16.37
N PRO A 174 -14.19 -8.83 17.62
CA PRO A 174 -13.28 -8.71 18.76
C PRO A 174 -12.38 -9.94 18.89
N GLY A 175 -11.11 -9.72 19.22
CA GLY A 175 -10.11 -10.79 19.36
C GLY A 175 -9.60 -11.38 18.03
N SER A 176 -10.20 -11.02 16.89
CA SER A 176 -9.71 -11.46 15.58
C SER A 176 -8.73 -10.47 14.97
N TRP A 177 -7.89 -10.97 14.08
CA TRP A 177 -6.89 -10.20 13.35
C TRP A 177 -7.18 -10.21 11.87
N ALA A 178 -6.84 -9.13 11.17
CA ALA A 178 -7.03 -8.99 9.74
C ALA A 178 -5.86 -8.24 9.12
N LEU A 179 -5.68 -8.41 7.80
CA LEU A 179 -4.75 -7.58 7.05
C LEU A 179 -5.10 -6.10 7.22
N ALA A 180 -4.08 -5.26 7.33
CA ALA A 180 -4.26 -3.82 7.49
C ALA A 180 -5.08 -3.26 6.29
N PRO A 181 -6.16 -2.49 6.54
CA PRO A 181 -7.13 -2.15 5.50
C PRO A 181 -6.61 -1.15 4.46
N ARG A 182 -5.59 -0.35 4.80
CA ARG A 182 -5.00 0.65 3.88
C ARG A 182 -3.72 0.14 3.22
N HIS A 183 -2.85 -0.51 3.99
CA HIS A 183 -1.55 -1.00 3.53
C HIS A 183 -1.35 -2.44 4.00
N PRO A 184 -2.02 -3.42 3.38
CA PRO A 184 -1.98 -4.81 3.83
C PRO A 184 -0.59 -5.43 3.67
N PHE A 185 0.25 -4.88 2.78
CA PHE A 185 1.63 -5.28 2.63
C PHE A 185 2.50 -4.13 2.09
N ARG A 186 3.81 -4.28 2.24
CA ARG A 186 4.84 -3.49 1.56
C ARG A 186 5.91 -4.41 1.00
N MET A 187 6.31 -4.19 -0.24
CA MET A 187 7.37 -4.94 -0.90
C MET A 187 8.57 -4.03 -1.12
N TYR A 188 9.75 -4.46 -0.70
CA TYR A 188 11.02 -3.76 -0.84
C TYR A 188 11.92 -4.57 -1.78
N ASP A 189 12.69 -3.91 -2.64
CA ASP A 189 13.73 -4.58 -3.41
C ASP A 189 14.99 -4.82 -2.57
N THR A 190 16.02 -5.42 -3.19
CA THR A 190 17.30 -5.72 -2.54
C THR A 190 18.06 -4.50 -2.05
N ASN A 191 17.72 -3.31 -2.55
CA ASN A 191 18.31 -2.04 -2.12
C ASN A 191 17.45 -1.34 -1.05
N GLY A 192 16.42 -2.02 -0.53
CA GLY A 192 15.45 -1.46 0.41
C GLY A 192 14.41 -0.55 -0.24
N MET A 193 14.38 -0.39 -1.56
CA MET A 193 13.40 0.49 -2.20
C MET A 193 12.03 -0.15 -2.21
N ASP A 194 11.02 0.50 -1.63
CA ASP A 194 9.66 -0.02 -1.71
C ASP A 194 9.13 0.05 -3.17
N ARG A 195 8.63 -1.09 -3.66
CA ARG A 195 8.08 -1.37 -4.99
C ARG A 195 6.65 -1.90 -4.92
N THR A 196 5.95 -1.66 -3.82
CA THR A 196 4.56 -2.09 -3.59
C THR A 196 3.62 -1.68 -4.72
N SER A 197 3.84 -0.49 -5.29
CA SER A 197 3.04 0.04 -6.41
C SER A 197 3.10 -0.84 -7.67
N LYS A 198 4.21 -1.56 -7.91
CA LYS A 198 4.36 -2.54 -9.02
C LYS A 198 3.26 -3.61 -8.99
N PHE A 199 2.72 -3.91 -7.82
CA PHE A 199 1.78 -5.00 -7.60
C PHE A 199 0.32 -4.52 -7.51
N GLY A 200 0.04 -3.23 -7.66
CA GLY A 200 -1.33 -2.70 -7.68
C GLY A 200 -2.15 -2.99 -6.41
N GLY A 201 -1.50 -3.26 -5.28
CA GLY A 201 -2.16 -3.66 -4.03
C GLY A 201 -2.57 -5.14 -3.97
N ASP A 202 -2.11 -5.98 -4.89
CA ASP A 202 -2.34 -7.42 -4.86
C ASP A 202 -1.18 -8.17 -4.17
N LEU A 203 -1.44 -8.61 -2.93
CA LEU A 203 -0.50 -9.40 -2.12
C LEU A 203 -0.16 -10.73 -2.79
N SER A 204 -1.10 -11.35 -3.52
CA SER A 204 -0.88 -12.65 -4.13
C SER A 204 0.16 -12.58 -5.26
N THR A 205 0.09 -11.52 -6.08
CA THR A 205 1.08 -11.24 -7.11
C THR A 205 2.45 -10.90 -6.51
N ALA A 206 2.50 -10.15 -5.40
CA ALA A 206 3.75 -9.86 -4.70
C ALA A 206 4.40 -11.12 -4.11
N MET A 207 3.61 -12.01 -3.50
CA MET A 207 4.06 -13.31 -3.01
C MET A 207 4.55 -14.20 -4.16
N ALA A 208 3.83 -14.24 -5.29
CA ALA A 208 4.26 -15.00 -6.46
C ALA A 208 5.60 -14.51 -7.02
N ASP A 209 5.80 -13.18 -7.13
CA ASP A 209 7.10 -12.62 -7.55
C ASP A 209 8.21 -13.00 -6.57
N MET A 210 7.96 -12.89 -5.26
CA MET A 210 8.91 -13.29 -4.22
C MET A 210 9.38 -14.74 -4.34
N PHE A 211 8.45 -15.66 -4.63
CA PHE A 211 8.76 -17.08 -4.81
C PHE A 211 9.23 -17.44 -6.23
N GLY A 212 9.43 -16.46 -7.13
CA GLY A 212 9.83 -16.74 -8.51
C GLY A 212 8.77 -17.48 -9.33
N LEU A 213 7.51 -17.46 -8.88
CA LEU A 213 6.38 -18.04 -9.60
C LEU A 213 5.98 -17.07 -10.71
N SER A 214 6.57 -17.23 -11.89
CA SER A 214 6.14 -16.48 -13.08
C SER A 214 4.64 -16.69 -13.27
N ALA A 215 3.86 -15.59 -13.27
CA ALA A 215 2.57 -15.62 -13.95
C ALA A 215 2.87 -16.03 -15.40
N ALA A 216 2.16 -17.04 -15.91
CA ALA A 216 2.32 -17.45 -17.30
C ALA A 216 2.25 -16.21 -18.20
N PRO A 217 3.13 -16.08 -19.22
CA PRO A 217 3.15 -14.90 -20.08
C PRO A 217 1.74 -14.67 -20.63
N ALA A 218 1.23 -13.45 -20.42
CA ALA A 218 -0.01 -13.03 -21.06
C ALA A 218 0.21 -13.11 -22.56
N VAL A 219 -0.43 -14.09 -23.21
CA VAL A 219 -0.41 -14.24 -24.66
C VAL A 219 -1.01 -12.95 -25.25
N PRO A 220 -0.27 -12.18 -26.07
CA PRO A 220 -0.81 -10.98 -26.69
C PRO A 220 -1.92 -11.38 -27.66
N GLY A 221 -3.18 -11.04 -27.35
CA GLY A 221 -4.29 -11.25 -28.29
C GLY A 221 -5.68 -11.58 -27.72
N GLN A 222 -5.88 -11.77 -26.41
CA GLN A 222 -7.22 -12.00 -25.86
C GLN A 222 -7.87 -10.72 -25.33
N THR A 223 -8.44 -9.93 -26.23
CA THR A 223 -9.65 -9.14 -25.91
C THR A 223 -10.84 -10.10 -25.91
N GLY A 224 -11.35 -10.46 -24.74
CA GLY A 224 -12.58 -11.24 -24.64
C GLY A 224 -12.90 -11.64 -23.21
N HIS A 225 -14.10 -11.29 -22.75
CA HIS A 225 -14.66 -11.66 -21.46
C HIS A 225 -14.48 -13.16 -21.15
N THR A 226 -13.60 -13.50 -20.21
CA THR A 226 -13.51 -14.86 -19.68
C THR A 226 -14.29 -14.94 -18.37
N ARG A 227 -15.47 -15.57 -18.47
CA ARG A 227 -16.14 -16.20 -17.33
C ARG A 227 -15.14 -17.12 -16.64
N GLN A 228 -14.90 -16.92 -15.35
CA GLN A 228 -14.17 -17.88 -14.52
C GLN A 228 -14.85 -19.25 -14.62
N ALA A 229 -14.14 -20.25 -15.13
CA ALA A 229 -14.49 -21.64 -14.88
C ALA A 229 -14.17 -21.93 -13.41
N SER A 230 -15.19 -22.25 -12.62
CA SER A 230 -15.03 -22.77 -11.26
C SER A 230 -14.35 -24.14 -11.35
N VAL A 231 -13.07 -24.21 -10.98
CA VAL A 231 -12.43 -25.51 -10.75
C VAL A 231 -12.70 -25.90 -9.30
N THR A 232 -13.77 -26.67 -9.12
CA THR A 232 -14.17 -27.29 -7.85
C THR A 232 -13.25 -28.47 -7.57
N ASN A 233 -12.23 -28.30 -6.74
CA ASN A 233 -11.47 -29.44 -6.21
C ASN A 233 -12.17 -29.99 -4.95
N SER A 234 -13.16 -30.86 -5.14
CA SER A 234 -13.74 -31.68 -4.09
C SER A 234 -13.10 -33.07 -4.08
N VAL A 235 -12.05 -33.26 -3.28
CA VAL A 235 -11.59 -34.61 -2.92
C VAL A 235 -12.46 -35.13 -1.79
N GLN A 236 -13.52 -35.85 -2.17
CA GLN A 236 -14.44 -36.51 -1.26
C GLN A 236 -13.85 -37.87 -0.87
N VAL A 237 -13.21 -37.94 0.30
CA VAL A 237 -12.69 -39.20 0.86
C VAL A 237 -13.87 -40.06 1.34
N ARG A 238 -14.25 -41.08 0.55
CA ARG A 238 -15.20 -42.11 0.97
C ARG A 238 -14.54 -43.03 1.99
N ARG A 239 -14.99 -42.97 3.25
CA ARG A 239 -14.70 -43.98 4.27
C ARG A 239 -15.57 -45.22 3.99
N HIS A 240 -14.95 -46.35 3.69
CA HIS A 240 -15.60 -47.66 3.71
C HIS A 240 -15.51 -48.23 5.13
N THR A 241 -16.66 -48.44 5.76
CA THR A 241 -16.78 -49.23 6.99
C THR A 241 -17.15 -50.66 6.58
N VAL A 242 -16.28 -51.63 6.84
CA VAL A 242 -16.59 -53.06 6.71
C VAL A 242 -16.93 -53.59 8.10
N ILE A 243 -18.18 -53.99 8.30
CA ILE A 243 -18.59 -54.84 9.42
C ILE A 243 -18.49 -56.28 8.91
N ARG A 244 -17.70 -57.13 9.57
CA ARG A 244 -17.78 -58.59 9.39
C ARG A 244 -18.69 -59.14 10.47
N VAL A 245 -19.66 -59.96 10.03
CA VAL A 245 -20.51 -60.85 10.83
C VAL A 245 -19.71 -62.10 11.17
#